data_AF-A1K8V8-F1
#
_entry.id   AF-A1K8V8-F1
#
_cell.length_a   1.000
_cell.length_b   1.000
_cell.length_c   1.000
_cell.angle_alpha   90.00
_cell.angle_beta   90.00
_cell.angle_gamma   90.00
#
_symmetry.space_group_name_H-M   'P 1'
#
loop_
_entity.id
_entity.type
_entity.pdbx_description
1 polymer ?
#
loop_
_entity_poly.entity_id
_entity_poly.type
_entity_poly.pdbx_seq_one_letter_code
_entity_poly.pdbx_strand_id
1 'polypeptide(L)'
;MPQLIEYIDAIARKKGRDVLYVRFKPDTNIEEDDDEGDLFPLFKSFDWENFPPRQQIIAWLDAKGIGWQPCGDMPSPNCMVSYLGQIYIDLPYAPDLPLYCELAELLENPDGSMRIPGADFYLVTLTEAMKNAEHDEPGYWERWAEDF
;
A
#
# COMPACT_ATOMS: atom_id res chain seq x y z
N MET A 1 21.02 -2.05 2.34
CA MET A 1 21.11 -0.95 3.33
C MET A 1 19.79 -0.91 4.08
N PRO A 2 19.77 -0.67 5.41
CA PRO A 2 18.51 -0.54 6.14
C PRO A 2 17.71 0.65 5.57
N GLN A 3 16.41 0.45 5.38
CA GLN A 3 15.48 1.49 4.92
C GLN A 3 14.40 1.68 5.98
N LEU A 4 14.06 2.94 6.25
CA LEU A 4 12.91 3.28 7.07
C LEU A 4 11.68 3.30 6.15
N ILE A 5 10.68 2.47 6.47
CA ILE A 5 9.43 2.36 5.72
C ILE A 5 8.36 3.13 6.50
N GLU A 6 7.77 4.13 5.87
CA GLU A 6 6.66 4.89 6.46
C GLU A 6 5.33 4.21 6.19
N TYR A 7 4.42 4.23 7.16
CA TYR A 7 3.05 3.80 6.94
C TYR A 7 2.30 4.76 6.00
N ILE A 8 1.39 4.22 5.19
CA ILE A 8 0.67 4.99 4.18
C ILE A 8 -0.15 6.16 4.77
N ASP A 9 -0.66 6.00 5.99
CA ASP A 9 -1.41 7.05 6.69
C ASP A 9 -0.51 8.19 7.17
N ALA A 10 0.68 7.87 7.67
CA ALA A 10 1.69 8.87 8.00
C ALA A 10 2.08 9.68 6.75
N ILE A 11 2.21 9.02 5.59
CA ILE A 11 2.46 9.69 4.31
C ILE A 11 1.28 10.63 3.95
N ALA A 12 0.04 10.17 4.11
CA ALA A 12 -1.15 11.00 3.87
C ALA A 12 -1.18 12.26 4.74
N ARG A 13 -0.92 12.10 6.05
CA ARG A 13 -0.85 13.23 7.00
C ARG A 13 0.27 14.20 6.65
N LYS A 14 1.47 13.70 6.31
CA LYS A 14 2.62 14.53 5.87
C LYS A 14 2.34 15.31 4.59
N LYS A 15 1.65 14.69 3.62
CA LYS A 15 1.28 15.33 2.36
C LYS A 15 0.07 16.25 2.50
N GLY A 16 -0.72 16.10 3.57
CA GLY A 16 -1.94 16.86 3.81
C GLY A 16 -3.01 16.63 2.74
N ARG A 17 -3.06 15.42 2.17
CA ARG A 17 -3.99 15.03 1.10
C ARG A 17 -4.22 13.52 1.09
N ASP A 18 -5.23 13.11 0.33
CA ASP A 18 -5.44 11.71 0.00
C ASP A 18 -4.26 11.16 -0.80
N VAL A 19 -3.95 9.89 -0.57
CA VAL A 19 -2.80 9.19 -1.14
C VAL A 19 -3.19 7.87 -1.76
N LEU A 20 -2.45 7.50 -2.79
CA LEU A 20 -2.63 6.26 -3.53
C LEU A 20 -1.49 5.31 -3.21
N TYR A 21 -1.80 4.03 -3.07
CA TYR A 21 -0.78 3.00 -2.90
C TYR A 21 -1.23 1.66 -3.50
N VAL A 22 -0.24 0.81 -3.78
CA VAL A 22 -0.47 -0.55 -4.30
C VAL A 22 0.02 -1.56 -3.29
N ARG A 23 -0.83 -2.55 -2.98
CA ARG A 23 -0.47 -3.72 -2.21
C ARG A 23 -0.17 -4.89 -3.14
N PHE A 24 0.84 -5.68 -2.79
CA PHE A 24 1.19 -6.88 -3.52
C PHE A 24 0.87 -8.11 -2.69
N LYS A 25 0.25 -9.10 -3.32
CA LYS A 25 -0.05 -10.39 -2.72
C LYS A 25 0.38 -11.51 -3.66
N PRO A 26 0.78 -12.68 -3.11
CA PRO A 26 1.00 -13.85 -3.95
C PRO A 26 -0.28 -14.18 -4.72
N ASP A 27 -0.11 -14.67 -5.94
CA ASP A 27 -1.21 -15.19 -6.75
C ASP A 27 -1.70 -16.50 -6.10
N THR A 28 -2.60 -16.36 -5.14
CA THR A 28 -3.30 -17.48 -4.54
C THR A 28 -4.59 -17.64 -5.33
N ASN A 29 -4.68 -18.66 -6.18
CA ASN A 29 -5.96 -19.19 -6.68
C ASN A 29 -6.83 -19.78 -5.55
N ILE A 30 -6.69 -19.26 -4.33
CA ILE A 30 -7.51 -19.58 -3.18
C ILE A 30 -8.66 -18.59 -3.31
N GLU A 31 -9.81 -19.09 -3.76
CA GLU A 31 -11.08 -18.37 -3.59
C GLU A 31 -11.16 -17.95 -2.13
N GLU A 32 -11.50 -16.69 -1.86
CA GLU A 32 -11.73 -16.18 -0.51
C GLU A 32 -12.95 -16.91 0.07
N ASP A 33 -12.79 -18.18 0.43
CA ASP A 33 -13.69 -18.88 1.33
C ASP A 33 -13.47 -18.26 2.71
N ASP A 34 -14.57 -17.86 3.34
CA ASP A 34 -14.65 -17.12 4.62
C ASP A 34 -13.98 -17.81 5.83
N ASP A 35 -13.31 -18.95 5.64
CA ASP A 35 -12.42 -19.54 6.63
C ASP A 35 -11.03 -18.95 6.42
N GLU A 36 -10.59 -18.12 7.38
CA GLU A 36 -9.22 -17.62 7.58
C GLU A 36 -8.20 -18.78 7.62
N GLY A 37 -7.96 -19.41 6.48
CA GLY A 37 -6.84 -20.29 6.26
C GLY A 37 -5.59 -19.48 6.59
N ASP A 38 -4.69 -20.08 7.36
CA ASP A 38 -3.46 -19.44 7.81
C ASP A 38 -2.62 -19.03 6.58
N LEU A 39 -2.85 -17.81 6.06
CA LEU A 39 -2.13 -17.22 4.93
C LEU A 39 -0.73 -16.73 5.36
N PHE A 40 -0.44 -16.76 6.66
CA PHE A 40 0.83 -16.35 7.24
C PHE A 40 2.06 -17.03 6.61
N PRO A 41 2.06 -18.33 6.28
CA PRO A 41 3.19 -18.97 5.62
C PRO A 41 3.43 -18.45 4.19
N LEU A 42 2.35 -18.12 3.46
CA LEU A 42 2.43 -17.62 2.09
C LEU A 42 3.05 -16.22 2.04
N PHE A 43 2.67 -15.35 2.95
CA PHE A 43 3.27 -14.01 3.06
C PHE A 43 4.72 -14.04 3.55
N LYS A 44 5.09 -15.02 4.39
CA LYS A 44 6.46 -15.15 4.90
C LYS A 44 7.51 -15.46 3.82
N SER A 45 7.11 -16.14 2.75
CA SER A 45 8.00 -16.51 1.63
C SER A 45 7.76 -15.70 0.36
N PHE A 46 6.95 -14.64 0.42
CA PHE A 46 6.61 -13.85 -0.76
C PHE A 46 7.80 -12.98 -1.20
N ASP A 47 8.40 -13.33 -2.34
CA ASP A 47 9.48 -12.56 -2.96
C ASP A 47 8.91 -11.36 -3.72
N TRP A 48 8.58 -10.33 -2.95
CA TRP A 48 8.07 -9.07 -3.50
C TRP A 48 9.12 -8.33 -4.34
N GLU A 49 10.41 -8.54 -4.10
CA GLU A 49 11.49 -7.84 -4.83
C GLU A 49 11.50 -8.24 -6.31
N ASN A 50 11.32 -9.54 -6.58
CA ASN A 50 11.30 -10.09 -7.93
C ASN A 50 9.88 -10.31 -8.48
N PHE A 51 8.85 -9.79 -7.81
CA PHE A 51 7.46 -9.98 -8.21
C PHE A 51 7.15 -9.21 -9.51
N PRO A 52 6.77 -9.89 -10.62
CA PRO A 52 6.63 -9.23 -11.92
C PRO A 52 5.59 -8.10 -11.95
N PRO A 53 4.39 -8.22 -11.33
CA PRO A 53 3.46 -7.09 -11.21
C PRO A 53 4.06 -5.83 -10.60
N ARG A 54 4.87 -5.99 -9.54
CA ARG A 54 5.52 -4.86 -8.89
C ARG A 54 6.54 -4.19 -9.81
N GLN A 55 7.36 -4.98 -10.50
CA GLN A 55 8.34 -4.47 -11.45
C GLN A 55 7.66 -3.76 -12.64
N GLN A 56 6.56 -4.31 -13.15
CA GLN A 56 5.78 -3.72 -14.22
C GLN A 56 5.23 -2.34 -13.83
N ILE A 57 4.62 -2.23 -12.65
CA ILE A 57 4.04 -0.97 -12.15
C ILE A 57 5.14 0.07 -11.92
N ILE A 58 6.24 -0.30 -11.26
CA ILE A 58 7.38 0.60 -11.04
C ILE A 58 7.96 1.10 -12.36
N ALA A 59 8.20 0.20 -13.33
CA ALA A 59 8.74 0.59 -14.63
C ALA A 59 7.80 1.56 -15.38
N TRP A 60 6.48 1.37 -15.25
CA TRP A 60 5.50 2.30 -15.82
C TRP A 60 5.52 3.66 -15.11
N LEU A 61 5.58 3.69 -13.78
CA LEU A 61 5.66 4.92 -12.99
C LEU A 61 6.93 5.71 -13.35
N ASP A 62 8.08 5.03 -13.43
CA ASP A 62 9.36 5.61 -13.82
C ASP A 62 9.30 6.18 -15.26
N ALA A 63 8.69 5.45 -16.20
CA ALA A 63 8.52 5.91 -17.58
C ALA A 63 7.61 7.14 -17.70
N LYS A 64 6.66 7.31 -16.77
CA LYS A 64 5.78 8.49 -16.67
C LYS A 64 6.37 9.62 -15.82
N GLY A 65 7.52 9.40 -15.18
CA GLY A 65 8.12 10.36 -14.26
C GLY A 65 7.31 10.57 -12.98
N ILE A 66 6.51 9.59 -12.58
CA ILE A 66 5.72 9.62 -11.35
C ILE A 66 6.60 9.11 -10.20
N GLY A 67 6.78 9.92 -9.17
CA GLY A 67 7.51 9.51 -7.98
C GLY A 67 6.79 8.38 -7.24
N TRP A 68 7.56 7.48 -6.64
CA TRP A 68 7.05 6.43 -5.78
C TRP A 68 8.04 6.11 -4.68
N GLN A 69 7.58 5.53 -3.58
CA GLN A 69 8.45 5.03 -2.52
C GLN A 69 7.84 3.80 -1.82
N PRO A 70 8.67 2.89 -1.27
CA PRO A 70 8.20 1.86 -0.35
C PRO A 70 7.38 2.44 0.80
N CYS A 71 6.26 1.80 1.14
CA CYS A 71 5.43 2.19 2.28
C CYS A 71 4.89 0.96 3.02
N GLY A 72 4.46 1.14 4.27
CA GLY A 72 3.70 0.15 5.02
C GLY A 72 2.19 0.31 4.78
N ASP A 73 1.44 -0.74 5.09
CA ASP A 73 -0.03 -0.71 5.13
C ASP A 73 -0.55 0.24 6.22
N MET A 74 -1.87 0.38 6.32
CA MET A 74 -2.48 1.07 7.46
C MET A 74 -2.06 0.38 8.78
N PRO A 75 -1.50 1.08 9.77
CA PRO A 75 -1.09 0.46 11.03
C PRO A 75 -2.32 -0.01 11.81
N SER A 76 -2.20 -1.19 12.42
CA SER A 76 -3.19 -1.77 13.32
C SER A 76 -2.57 -1.98 14.70
N PRO A 77 -3.17 -1.45 15.78
CA PRO A 77 -2.71 -1.68 17.14
C PRO A 77 -2.78 -3.15 17.58
N ASN A 78 -3.44 -4.01 16.79
CA ASN A 78 -3.61 -5.42 17.12
C ASN A 78 -2.69 -6.34 16.30
N CYS A 79 -1.97 -5.80 15.30
CA CYS A 79 -1.14 -6.61 14.41
C CYS A 79 -0.01 -5.79 13.78
N MET A 80 1.22 -6.30 13.91
CA MET A 80 2.37 -5.81 13.13
C MET A 80 2.52 -6.64 11.86
N VAL A 81 2.35 -5.99 10.71
CA VAL A 81 2.53 -6.61 9.40
C VAL A 81 3.92 -6.26 8.86
N SER A 82 4.64 -7.27 8.36
CA SER A 82 5.92 -7.07 7.69
C SER A 82 5.74 -6.35 6.35
N TYR A 83 6.79 -5.68 5.88
CA TYR A 83 6.80 -5.10 4.54
C TYR A 83 6.71 -6.20 3.47
N LEU A 84 5.72 -6.10 2.58
CA LEU A 84 5.45 -7.07 1.49
C LEU A 84 5.59 -6.42 0.11
N GLY A 85 6.39 -5.35 0.01
CA GLY A 85 6.68 -4.69 -1.26
C GLY A 85 5.75 -3.55 -1.64
N GLN A 86 4.80 -3.17 -0.78
CA GLN A 86 3.84 -2.09 -1.03
C GLN A 86 4.54 -0.79 -1.43
N ILE A 87 3.89 0.01 -2.28
CA ILE A 87 4.44 1.29 -2.74
C ILE A 87 3.39 2.40 -2.69
N TYR A 88 3.79 3.55 -2.14
CA TYR A 88 3.10 4.82 -2.28
C TYR A 88 3.37 5.39 -3.67
N ILE A 89 2.34 5.96 -4.30
CA ILE A 89 2.43 6.66 -5.57
C ILE A 89 2.29 8.16 -5.32
N ASP A 90 3.28 8.96 -5.72
CA ASP A 90 3.28 10.43 -5.58
C ASP A 90 2.42 11.11 -6.66
N LEU A 91 1.17 10.66 -6.74
CA LEU A 91 0.13 11.20 -7.60
C LEU A 91 -1.11 11.49 -6.73
N PRO A 92 -1.78 12.64 -6.89
CA PRO A 92 -3.05 12.88 -6.23
C PRO A 92 -4.16 12.02 -6.83
N TYR A 93 -5.10 11.61 -5.99
CA TYR A 93 -6.39 11.12 -6.45
C TYR A 93 -7.15 12.29 -7.06
N ALA A 94 -7.29 12.29 -8.39
CA ALA A 94 -7.90 13.36 -9.15
C ALA A 94 -8.52 12.78 -10.44
N PRO A 95 -9.83 12.45 -10.44
CA PRO A 95 -10.51 11.84 -11.60
C PRO A 95 -10.52 12.69 -12.87
N ASP A 96 -10.19 13.97 -12.78
CA ASP A 96 -10.05 14.91 -13.88
C ASP A 96 -8.59 15.04 -14.39
N LEU A 97 -7.62 14.48 -13.66
CA LEU A 97 -6.21 14.50 -14.03
C LEU A 97 -5.91 13.38 -15.03
N PRO A 98 -5.47 13.69 -16.27
CA PRO A 98 -5.21 12.66 -17.29
C PRO A 98 -4.24 11.57 -16.82
N LEU A 99 -3.20 11.96 -16.08
CA LEU A 99 -2.19 11.03 -15.58
C LEU A 99 -2.74 10.07 -14.51
N TYR A 100 -3.71 10.51 -13.71
CA TYR A 100 -4.44 9.63 -12.78
C TYR A 100 -5.32 8.65 -13.55
N CYS A 101 -6.03 9.12 -14.58
CA CYS A 101 -6.84 8.24 -15.42
C CYS A 101 -5.99 7.15 -16.09
N GLU A 102 -4.81 7.50 -16.60
CA GLU A 102 -3.89 6.50 -17.18
C GLU A 102 -3.39 5.47 -16.15
N LEU A 103 -3.14 5.90 -14.90
CA LEU A 103 -2.77 4.99 -13.81
C LEU A 103 -3.93 4.05 -13.45
N ALA A 104 -5.14 4.60 -13.34
CA ALA A 104 -6.34 3.81 -13.09
C ALA A 104 -6.59 2.81 -14.23
N GLU A 105 -6.44 3.22 -15.49
CA GLU A 105 -6.57 2.32 -16.64
C GLU A 105 -5.50 1.22 -16.72
N LEU A 106 -4.31 1.46 -16.17
CA LEU A 106 -3.27 0.43 -16.01
C LEU A 106 -3.69 -0.61 -14.97
N LEU A 107 -4.25 -0.19 -13.84
CA LEU A 107 -4.48 -1.02 -12.66
C LEU A 107 -5.89 -1.62 -12.60
N GLU A 108 -6.88 -1.00 -13.25
CA GLU A 108 -8.30 -1.30 -13.09
C GLU A 108 -9.01 -1.49 -14.43
N ASN A 109 -9.87 -2.51 -14.51
CA ASN A 109 -10.81 -2.72 -15.60
C ASN A 109 -11.93 -1.67 -15.52
N PRO A 110 -12.69 -1.44 -16.60
CA PRO A 110 -13.82 -0.51 -16.59
C PRO A 110 -14.91 -0.84 -15.56
N ASP A 111 -14.96 -2.07 -15.05
CA ASP A 111 -15.88 -2.51 -13.99
C ASP A 111 -15.33 -2.31 -12.57
N GLY A 112 -14.11 -1.78 -12.43
CA GLY A 112 -13.43 -1.56 -11.15
C GLY A 112 -12.64 -2.75 -10.64
N SER A 113 -12.64 -3.91 -11.32
CA SER A 113 -11.79 -5.04 -10.95
C SER A 113 -10.31 -4.79 -11.28
N MET A 114 -9.38 -5.38 -10.52
CA MET A 114 -7.95 -5.21 -10.78
C MET A 114 -7.53 -5.90 -12.10
N ARG A 115 -6.76 -5.19 -12.93
CA ARG A 115 -6.18 -5.70 -14.19
C ARG A 115 -4.96 -6.55 -13.99
N ILE A 116 -4.18 -6.26 -12.95
CA ILE A 116 -2.90 -6.91 -12.69
C ILE A 116 -3.08 -7.87 -11.51
N PRO A 117 -3.08 -9.19 -11.74
CA PRO A 117 -3.21 -10.17 -10.66
C PRO A 117 -2.14 -9.97 -9.59
N GLY A 118 -2.56 -10.05 -8.33
CA GLY A 118 -1.68 -9.86 -7.18
C GLY A 118 -1.27 -8.40 -6.91
N ALA A 119 -1.87 -7.41 -7.58
CA ALA A 119 -1.69 -5.99 -7.28
C ALA A 119 -3.05 -5.35 -6.98
N ASP A 120 -3.26 -4.95 -5.73
CA ASP A 120 -4.47 -4.28 -5.28
C ASP A 120 -4.22 -2.77 -5.16
N PHE A 121 -5.08 -1.95 -5.77
CA PHE A 121 -4.96 -0.50 -5.79
C PHE A 121 -5.87 0.16 -4.76
N TYR A 122 -5.32 1.04 -3.94
CA TYR A 122 -6.04 1.64 -2.82
C TYR A 122 -5.88 3.15 -2.74
N LEU A 123 -6.94 3.78 -2.26
CA LEU A 123 -6.99 5.17 -1.82
C LEU A 123 -7.06 5.22 -0.30
N VAL A 124 -6.13 5.95 0.33
CA VAL A 124 -6.23 6.34 1.75
C VAL A 124 -6.62 7.80 1.79
N THR A 125 -7.81 8.08 2.33
CA THR A 125 -8.26 9.45 2.51
C THR A 125 -7.51 10.10 3.68
N LEU A 126 -7.27 11.40 3.58
CA LEU A 126 -6.72 12.18 4.69
C LEU A 126 -7.60 12.05 5.93
N THR A 127 -8.91 12.06 5.77
CA THR A 127 -9.87 11.86 6.87
C THR A 127 -9.62 10.56 7.63
N GLU A 128 -9.40 9.45 6.91
CA GLU A 128 -9.09 8.17 7.54
C GLU A 128 -7.71 8.20 8.22
N ALA A 129 -6.71 8.76 7.53
CA ALA A 129 -5.36 8.89 8.08
C ALA A 129 -5.30 9.73 9.35
N MET A 130 -6.17 10.74 9.48
CA MET A 130 -6.25 11.61 10.65
C MET A 130 -6.79 10.90 11.91
N LYS A 131 -7.47 9.75 11.77
CA LYS A 131 -7.87 8.94 12.94
C LYS A 131 -6.67 8.43 13.73
N ASN A 132 -5.53 8.27 13.05
CA ASN A 132 -4.26 7.81 13.62
C ASN A 132 -3.27 8.96 13.85
N ALA A 133 -3.74 10.21 13.95
CA ALA A 133 -2.86 11.36 14.17
C ALA A 133 -2.08 11.26 15.50
N GLU A 134 -2.62 10.55 16.50
CA GLU A 134 -1.91 10.27 17.76
C GLU A 134 -0.62 9.46 17.57
N HIS A 135 -0.51 8.67 16.49
CA HIS A 135 0.72 7.92 16.17
C HIS A 135 1.92 8.84 15.88
N ASP A 136 1.67 10.11 15.56
CA ASP A 136 2.72 11.11 15.31
C ASP A 136 3.25 11.72 16.62
N GLU A 137 2.61 11.46 17.77
CA GLU A 137 3.08 11.95 19.06
C GLU A 137 4.41 11.30 19.45
N PRO A 138 5.41 12.08 19.88
CA PRO A 138 6.65 11.53 20.41
C PRO A 138 6.39 10.50 21.51
N GLY A 139 7.00 9.33 21.40
CA GLY A 139 6.85 8.27 22.40
C GLY A 139 5.60 7.40 22.24
N TYR A 140 4.74 7.61 21.23
CA TYR A 140 3.51 6.82 21.08
C TYR A 140 3.81 5.32 21.00
N TRP A 141 4.68 4.93 20.06
CA TRP A 141 5.01 3.53 19.83
C TRP A 141 5.80 2.91 20.99
N GLU A 142 6.61 3.70 21.69
CA GLU A 142 7.30 3.28 22.91
C GLU A 142 6.30 2.98 24.04
N ARG A 143 5.33 3.87 24.27
CA ARG A 143 4.26 3.64 25.27
C ARG A 143 3.40 2.44 24.91
N TRP A 144 2.98 2.35 23.65
CA TRP A 144 2.19 1.22 23.16
C TRP A 144 2.93 -0.11 23.34
N ALA A 145 4.24 -0.15 23.13
CA ALA A 145 5.05 -1.35 23.32
C ALA A 145 5.25 -1.74 24.80
N GLU A 146 5.10 -0.81 25.75
CA GLU A 146 5.14 -1.11 27.20
C GLU A 146 3.86 -1.78 27.71
N ASP A 147 2.74 -1.59 27.01
CA ASP A 147 1.41 -2.11 27.38
C ASP A 147 1.11 -3.52 26.79
N PHE A 148 2.05 -4.11 26.05
CA PHE A 148 1.96 -5.43 25.39
C PHE A 148 2.75 -6.53 26.13
#